data_AF-A0A4S0N2I8-F1
#
_entry.id   AF-A0A4S0N2I8-F1
#
_cell.length_a   1.000
_cell.length_b   1.000
_cell.length_c   1.000
_cell.angle_alpha   90.00
_cell.angle_beta   90.00
_cell.angle_gamma   90.00
#
_symmetry.space_group_name_H-M   'P 1'
#
loop_
_entity.id
_entity.type
_entity.pdbx_description
1 polymer ?
#
loop_
_entity_poly.entity_id
_entity_poly.type
_entity_poly.pdbx_seq_one_letter_code
_entity_poly.pdbx_strand_id
1 'polypeptide(L)'
;VDAKDNIIAFVEKPADPPGIPDKPEFALASMGIYVFKTKFLMEQLRRDAAEPGSSRDFGKDIIPYIVQNGKAIAHRFAKSCVRSSHESEPYWRDVGTVDAYWEANIDLTDVTPELDLYDRDWPIW
;
A
#
# COMPACT_ATOMS: atom_id res chain seq x y z
N VAL A 1 12.99 -2.38 4.41
CA VAL A 1 12.84 -3.85 4.31
C VAL A 1 14.21 -4.47 4.14
N ASP A 2 14.40 -5.75 4.45
CA ASP A 2 15.63 -6.50 4.13
C ASP A 2 15.60 -7.08 2.70
N ALA A 3 16.65 -7.81 2.30
CA ALA A 3 16.76 -8.43 0.97
C ALA A 3 15.72 -9.52 0.67
N LYS A 4 14.95 -9.97 1.67
CA LYS A 4 13.86 -10.96 1.54
C LYS A 4 12.48 -10.29 1.69
N ASP A 5 12.42 -8.97 1.53
CA ASP A 5 11.23 -8.14 1.71
C ASP A 5 10.66 -8.19 3.15
N ASN A 6 11.40 -8.67 4.17
CA ASN A 6 10.93 -8.56 5.56
C ASN A 6 10.93 -7.09 5.98
N ILE A 7 9.84 -6.65 6.62
CA ILE A 7 9.70 -5.29 7.12
C ILE A 7 10.45 -5.20 8.46
N ILE A 8 11.53 -4.43 8.47
CA ILE A 8 12.39 -4.21 9.65
C ILE A 8 11.98 -2.98 10.46
N ALA A 9 11.30 -2.03 9.82
CA ALA A 9 10.81 -0.80 10.42
C ALA A 9 9.59 -0.33 9.61
N PHE A 10 8.61 0.24 10.30
CA PHE A 10 7.43 0.83 9.72
C PHE A 10 7.13 2.13 10.47
N VAL A 11 6.95 3.22 9.73
CA VAL A 11 6.62 4.53 10.28
C VAL A 11 5.45 5.06 9.47
N GLU A 12 4.35 5.40 10.15
CA GLU A 12 3.19 5.99 9.48
C GLU A 12 3.43 7.47 9.21
N LYS A 13 3.27 7.87 7.93
CA LYS A 13 3.31 9.27 7.47
C LYS A 13 4.50 10.06 8.06
N PRO A 14 5.75 9.57 7.93
CA PRO A 14 6.91 10.29 8.42
C PRO A 14 7.06 11.62 7.67
N ALA A 15 7.47 12.67 8.37
CA ALA A 15 7.84 13.94 7.75
C ALA A 15 9.09 13.79 6.86
N ASP A 16 9.98 12.85 7.20
CA ASP A 16 11.17 12.48 6.45
C ASP A 16 11.14 10.96 6.17
N PRO A 17 10.63 10.52 5.00
CA PRO A 17 10.50 9.10 4.67
C PRO A 17 11.87 8.40 4.54
N PRO A 18 12.07 7.24 5.19
CA PRO A 18 13.32 6.52 5.07
C PRO A 18 13.50 5.96 3.65
N GLY A 19 14.63 6.31 3.02
CA GLY A 19 15.02 5.80 1.71
C GLY A 19 15.30 4.29 1.70
N ILE A 20 15.19 3.67 0.53
CA ILE A 20 15.60 2.27 0.31
C ILE A 20 17.15 2.22 0.29
N PRO A 21 17.81 1.22 0.92
CA PRO A 21 19.27 1.18 1.05
C PRO A 21 20.06 1.40 -0.26
N ASP A 22 19.58 0.85 -1.37
CA ASP A 22 20.23 0.96 -2.69
C ASP A 22 19.64 2.07 -3.58
N LYS A 23 18.58 2.74 -3.11
CA LYS A 23 17.79 3.74 -3.83
C LYS A 23 17.27 4.81 -2.85
N PRO A 24 18.15 5.65 -2.29
CA PRO A 24 17.81 6.56 -1.20
C PRO A 24 16.75 7.61 -1.58
N GLU A 25 16.58 7.89 -2.87
CA GLU A 25 15.56 8.78 -3.44
C GLU A 25 14.15 8.17 -3.48
N PHE A 26 14.02 6.86 -3.22
CA PHE A 26 12.75 6.15 -3.17
C PHE A 26 12.48 5.63 -1.77
N ALA A 27 11.22 5.71 -1.33
CA ALA A 27 10.73 5.07 -0.12
C ALA A 27 9.69 3.99 -0.48
N LEU A 28 9.55 2.98 0.38
CA LEU A 28 8.44 2.04 0.27
C LEU A 28 7.24 2.57 1.05
N ALA A 29 6.25 3.06 0.30
CA ALA A 29 4.96 3.47 0.86
C ALA A 29 4.03 2.27 1.02
N SER A 30 3.33 2.20 2.15
CA SER A 30 2.24 1.25 2.35
C SER A 30 1.02 1.72 1.56
N MET A 31 0.38 0.81 0.82
CA MET A 31 -0.85 1.07 0.08
C MET A 31 -2.11 0.90 0.95
N GLY A 32 -1.98 0.55 2.23
CA GLY A 32 -3.12 0.26 3.11
C GLY A 32 -3.80 -1.08 2.84
N ILE A 33 -3.18 -1.95 2.04
CA ILE A 33 -3.69 -3.31 1.75
C ILE A 33 -2.92 -4.31 2.60
N TYR A 34 -3.64 -5.02 3.47
CA TYR A 34 -3.04 -5.98 4.40
C TYR A 34 -3.67 -7.35 4.26
N VAL A 35 -2.84 -8.39 4.22
CA VAL A 35 -3.28 -9.78 4.14
C VAL A 35 -2.88 -10.51 5.41
N PHE A 36 -3.87 -11.12 6.06
CA PHE A 36 -3.68 -11.86 7.30
C PHE A 36 -4.37 -13.22 7.24
N LYS A 37 -3.86 -14.17 8.02
CA LYS A 37 -4.67 -15.29 8.46
C LYS A 37 -5.74 -14.76 9.41
N THR A 38 -7.01 -15.09 9.18
CA THR A 38 -8.14 -14.56 9.97
C THR A 38 -7.95 -14.75 11.46
N LYS A 39 -7.54 -15.94 11.91
CA LYS A 39 -7.28 -16.23 13.33
C LYS A 39 -6.26 -15.25 13.93
N PHE A 40 -5.15 -15.03 13.24
CA PHE A 40 -4.10 -14.12 13.68
C PHE A 40 -4.58 -12.68 13.75
N LEU A 41 -5.32 -12.21 12.73
CA LEU A 41 -5.89 -10.86 12.75
C LEU A 41 -6.82 -10.65 13.96
N MET A 42 -7.67 -11.62 14.25
CA MET A 42 -8.59 -11.53 15.40
C MET A 42 -7.86 -11.51 16.73
N GLU A 43 -6.72 -12.20 16.85
CA GLU A 43 -5.85 -12.12 18.03
C GLU A 43 -5.23 -10.72 18.16
N GLN A 44 -4.72 -10.16 17.07
CA GLN A 44 -4.12 -8.82 17.09
C GLN A 44 -5.13 -7.72 17.38
N LEU A 45 -6.36 -7.83 16.88
CA LEU A 45 -7.44 -6.88 17.17
C LEU A 45 -7.88 -6.94 18.63
N ARG A 46 -8.00 -8.15 19.22
CA ARG A 46 -8.33 -8.28 20.65
C ARG A 46 -7.22 -7.76 21.54
N ARG A 47 -5.96 -8.06 21.20
CA ARG A 47 -4.78 -7.52 21.86
C ARG A 47 -4.80 -5.99 21.80
N ASP A 48 -4.94 -5.44 20.60
CA ASP A 48 -5.01 -3.99 20.41
C ASP A 48 -6.10 -3.42 21.31
N ALA A 49 -7.36 -3.86 21.19
CA ALA A 49 -8.48 -3.36 21.98
C ALA A 49 -8.26 -3.36 23.51
N ALA A 50 -7.45 -4.28 24.04
CA ALA A 50 -7.09 -4.34 25.45
C ALA A 50 -5.93 -3.40 25.85
N GLU A 51 -5.14 -2.93 24.89
CA GLU A 51 -4.02 -2.00 25.09
C GLU A 51 -4.54 -0.58 25.38
N PRO A 52 -4.26 -0.02 26.57
CA PRO A 52 -4.58 1.37 26.88
C PRO A 52 -3.71 2.33 26.04
N GLY A 53 -4.32 3.34 25.43
CA GLY A 53 -3.60 4.38 24.68
C GLY A 53 -3.33 4.06 23.20
N SER A 54 -3.72 2.87 22.71
CA SER A 54 -3.75 2.61 21.26
C SER A 54 -4.77 3.50 20.56
N SER A 55 -4.42 3.98 19.36
CA SER A 55 -5.30 4.80 18.52
C SER A 55 -6.31 4.00 17.70
N ARG A 56 -6.29 2.67 17.83
CA ARG A 56 -7.16 1.72 17.11
C ARG A 56 -6.96 1.76 15.59
N ASP A 57 -5.75 2.06 15.15
CA ASP A 57 -5.40 2.18 13.75
C ASP A 57 -4.43 1.09 13.29
N PHE A 58 -4.58 0.63 12.05
CA PHE A 58 -3.66 -0.37 11.50
C PHE A 58 -2.25 0.16 11.33
N GLY A 59 -2.08 1.32 10.72
CA GLY A 59 -0.76 1.91 10.44
C GLY A 59 -0.06 2.41 11.70
N LYS A 60 -0.81 2.90 12.69
CA LYS A 60 -0.22 3.48 13.92
C LYS A 60 0.05 2.45 15.00
N ASP A 61 -0.83 1.45 15.13
CA ASP A 61 -0.80 0.54 16.29
C ASP A 61 -0.52 -0.91 15.86
N ILE A 62 -1.34 -1.48 14.97
CA ILE A 62 -1.30 -2.93 14.69
C ILE A 62 -0.05 -3.31 13.88
N ILE A 63 0.21 -2.64 12.76
CA ILE A 63 1.33 -2.96 11.87
C ILE A 63 2.68 -2.70 12.55
N PRO A 64 2.94 -1.54 13.20
CA PRO A 64 4.19 -1.32 13.92
C PRO A 64 4.44 -2.38 15.00
N TYR A 65 3.38 -2.79 15.72
CA TYR A 65 3.50 -3.87 16.71
C TYR A 65 3.91 -5.20 16.07
N ILE A 66 3.30 -5.59 14.95
CA ILE A 66 3.63 -6.85 14.26
C ILE A 66 5.05 -6.81 13.68
N VAL A 67 5.50 -5.66 13.18
CA VAL A 67 6.86 -5.45 12.69
C VAL A 67 7.89 -5.66 13.80
N GLN A 68 7.62 -5.14 15.00
CA GLN A 68 8.52 -5.26 16.15
C GLN A 68 8.48 -6.64 16.84
N ASN A 69 7.30 -7.24 16.96
CA ASN A 69 7.07 -8.42 17.82
C ASN A 69 6.80 -9.71 17.05
N GLY A 70 6.81 -9.66 15.72
CA GLY A 70 6.42 -10.79 14.88
C GLY A 70 7.12 -10.78 13.53
N LYS A 71 6.35 -11.09 12.49
CA LYS A 71 6.84 -11.12 11.12
C LYS A 71 5.87 -10.42 10.19
N ALA A 72 6.33 -9.34 9.57
CA ALA A 72 5.66 -8.66 8.49
C ALA A 72 6.53 -8.70 7.23
N ILE A 73 5.92 -8.98 6.08
CA ILE A 73 6.60 -9.07 4.78
C ILE A 73 5.94 -8.07 3.85
N ALA A 74 6.74 -7.28 3.14
CA ALA A 74 6.25 -6.39 2.11
C ALA A 74 5.92 -7.18 0.84
N HIS A 75 4.76 -6.92 0.26
CA HIS A 75 4.40 -7.41 -1.07
C HIS A 75 4.53 -6.26 -2.06
N ARG A 76 5.25 -6.48 -3.16
CA ARG A 76 5.50 -5.45 -4.18
C ARG A 76 4.30 -5.36 -5.12
N PHE A 77 3.69 -4.18 -5.20
CA PHE A 77 2.52 -3.94 -6.07
C PHE A 77 2.74 -4.38 -7.51
N ALA A 78 3.90 -4.06 -8.09
CA ALA A 78 4.26 -4.44 -9.45
C ALA A 78 4.24 -5.97 -9.72
N LYS A 79 4.28 -6.82 -8.68
CA LYS A 79 4.16 -8.29 -8.84
C LYS A 79 2.72 -8.78 -8.99
N SER A 80 1.73 -7.99 -8.55
CA SER A 80 0.31 -8.38 -8.55
C SER A 80 -0.61 -7.39 -9.23
N CYS A 81 -0.10 -6.23 -9.64
CA CYS A 81 -0.85 -5.30 -10.48
C CYS A 81 -1.26 -6.05 -11.75
N VAL A 82 -2.56 -6.15 -11.97
CA VAL A 82 -3.08 -6.53 -13.29
C VAL A 82 -2.89 -5.30 -14.16
N ARG A 83 -2.32 -5.51 -15.34
CA ARG A 83 -1.95 -4.43 -16.23
C ARG A 83 -2.30 -4.81 -17.65
N SER A 84 -3.05 -3.96 -18.32
CA SER A 84 -3.43 -4.18 -19.71
C SER A 84 -2.21 -3.99 -20.64
N SER A 85 -2.31 -4.45 -21.89
CA SER A 85 -1.26 -4.21 -22.88
C SER A 85 -1.10 -2.73 -23.28
N HIS A 86 -2.08 -1.89 -22.93
CA HIS A 86 -2.10 -0.46 -23.23
C HIS A 86 -1.54 0.39 -22.09
N GLU A 87 -1.33 -0.20 -20.90
CA GLU A 87 -0.81 0.50 -19.73
C GLU A 87 0.71 0.32 -19.61
N SER A 88 1.43 1.44 -19.47
CA SER A 88 2.89 1.48 -19.48
C SER A 88 3.52 1.11 -18.12
N GLU A 89 2.81 1.37 -17.03
CA GLU A 89 3.27 1.17 -15.65
C GLU A 89 2.13 0.70 -14.71
N PRO A 90 2.43 0.13 -13.53
CA PRO A 90 1.41 -0.25 -12.56
C PRO A 90 0.59 0.97 -12.11
N TYR A 91 -0.69 1.02 -12.48
CA TYR A 91 -1.55 2.15 -12.18
C TYR A 91 -2.04 2.14 -10.72
N TRP A 92 -1.79 3.22 -9.99
CA TRP A 92 -2.38 3.48 -8.67
C TRP A 92 -2.51 4.99 -8.44
N ARG A 93 -3.66 5.41 -7.92
CA ARG A 93 -3.95 6.81 -7.55
C ARG A 93 -4.66 6.84 -6.20
N ASP A 94 -4.19 7.67 -5.27
CA ASP A 94 -4.81 7.90 -3.95
C ASP A 94 -6.02 8.84 -4.02
N VAL A 95 -6.03 9.72 -5.02
CA VAL A 95 -7.09 10.71 -5.25
C VAL A 95 -7.39 11.56 -3.99
N GLY A 96 -6.35 11.88 -3.22
CA GLY A 96 -6.47 12.56 -1.93
C GLY A 96 -6.72 14.08 -1.99
N THR A 97 -6.62 14.70 -3.17
CA THR A 97 -6.86 16.14 -3.39
C THR A 97 -7.84 16.35 -4.56
N VAL A 98 -8.45 17.55 -4.61
CA VAL A 98 -9.36 17.92 -5.72
C VAL A 98 -8.63 17.91 -7.05
N ASP A 99 -7.39 18.41 -7.09
CA ASP A 99 -6.57 18.40 -8.30
C ASP A 99 -6.27 16.97 -8.75
N ALA A 100 -5.86 16.08 -7.83
CA ALA A 100 -5.61 14.67 -8.16
C ALA A 100 -6.87 13.93 -8.64
N TYR A 101 -8.04 14.30 -8.12
CA TYR A 101 -9.33 13.79 -8.61
C TYR A 101 -9.62 14.27 -10.03
N TRP A 102 -9.42 15.55 -10.30
CA TRP A 102 -9.62 16.11 -11.63
C TRP A 102 -8.64 15.50 -12.64
N GLU A 103 -7.35 15.41 -12.30
CA GLU A 103 -6.30 14.82 -13.12
C GLU A 103 -6.62 13.37 -13.48
N ALA A 104 -6.90 12.51 -12.48
CA ALA A 104 -7.22 11.10 -12.73
C ALA A 104 -8.46 10.89 -13.62
N ASN A 105 -9.38 11.86 -13.69
CA ASN A 105 -10.53 11.79 -14.60
C ASN A 105 -10.19 12.31 -16.00
N ILE A 106 -9.45 13.41 -16.13
CA ILE A 106 -9.12 13.99 -17.43
C ILE A 106 -8.11 13.12 -18.19
N ASP A 107 -7.23 12.40 -17.49
CA ASP A 107 -6.28 11.42 -18.06
C ASP A 107 -7.00 10.34 -18.89
N LEU A 108 -8.25 10.03 -18.55
CA LEU A 108 -9.07 9.07 -19.31
C LEU A 108 -9.49 9.56 -20.70
N THR A 109 -9.34 10.87 -20.97
CA THR A 109 -9.66 11.47 -22.27
C THR A 109 -8.49 11.46 -23.25
N ASP A 110 -7.31 11.02 -22.80
CA ASP A 110 -6.13 10.89 -23.64
C ASP A 110 -6.30 9.83 -24.73
N VAL A 111 -5.49 9.96 -25.78
CA VAL A 111 -5.45 8.97 -26.88
C VAL A 111 -5.00 7.60 -26.36
N THR A 112 -4.13 7.59 -25.35
CA THR A 112 -3.69 6.37 -24.67
C THR A 112 -3.66 6.66 -23.17
N PRO A 113 -4.79 6.45 -22.47
CA PRO A 113 -4.89 6.69 -21.04
C PRO A 113 -3.93 5.81 -20.25
N GLU A 114 -3.50 6.28 -19.08
CA GLU A 114 -2.69 5.49 -18.16
C GLU A 114 -3.45 4.34 -17.49
N LEU A 115 -4.79 4.43 -17.45
CA LEU A 115 -5.71 3.40 -16.96
C LEU A 115 -6.62 2.91 -18.10
N ASP A 116 -6.56 1.62 -18.40
CA ASP A 116 -7.36 1.02 -19.47
C ASP A 116 -8.74 0.56 -18.98
N LEU A 117 -9.73 1.45 -19.07
CA LEU A 117 -11.12 1.12 -18.74
C LEU A 117 -11.81 0.21 -19.76
N TYR A 118 -11.17 -0.08 -20.90
CA TYR A 118 -11.72 -0.95 -21.95
C TYR A 118 -11.23 -2.39 -21.84
N ASP A 119 -10.36 -2.69 -20.87
CA ASP A 119 -9.91 -4.05 -20.58
C ASP A 119 -11.10 -4.96 -20.22
N ARG A 120 -11.20 -6.10 -20.91
CA ARG A 120 -12.23 -7.12 -20.69
C ARG A 120 -11.74 -8.31 -19.89
N ASP A 121 -10.43 -8.46 -19.75
CA ASP A 121 -9.82 -9.52 -18.96
C ASP A 121 -9.85 -9.18 -17.46
N TRP A 122 -9.90 -7.89 -17.11
CA TRP A 122 -10.05 -7.40 -15.75
C TRP A 122 -11.15 -6.31 -15.61
N PRO A 123 -12.43 -6.68 -15.75
CA PRO A 123 -13.52 -5.71 -15.76
C PRO A 123 -13.76 -5.09 -14.37
N ILE A 124 -14.16 -3.82 -14.37
CA ILE A 124 -14.67 -3.11 -13.19
C ILE A 124 -16.20 -3.15 -13.23
N TRP A 125 -16.83 -3.68 -12.16
CA TRP A 125 -18.29 -3.83 -12.03
C TRP A 125 -18.92 -2.78 -11.10
#